data_AF-A0A1G0XYD7-F1
#
_entry.id   AF-A0A1G0XYD7-F1
#
_cell.length_a   1.000
_cell.length_b   1.000
_cell.length_c   1.000
_cell.angle_alpha   90.00
_cell.angle_beta   90.00
_cell.angle_gamma   90.00
#
_symmetry.space_group_name_H-M   'P 1'
#
loop_
_entity.id
_entity.type
_entity.pdbx_description
1 polymer ?
#
loop_
_entity_poly.entity_id
_entity_poly.type
_entity_poly.pdbx_seq_one_letter_code
_entity_poly.pdbx_strand_id
1 'polypeptide(L)'
;MNGFFKTVPLMLIVIGTGCNSLPEGQPPEGTIVEQYNQPERYSPKQAVNQMLTSITTRCEPVILAGAYVLTVKKDFKAERNEENRLPDQLAAELVKMKSIRTMNLFPDAKYDWVLKSTITHGDSGVSGLGELVWEMKFISHLDGKVYWQEKLIVQEKSMKDSRGKNETHIVERKRDKGGAEKKLP
;
A
#
# COMPACT_ATOMS: atom_id res chain seq x y z
N MET A 1 24.24 -37.60 -54.89
CA MET A 1 23.00 -38.32 -54.56
C MET A 1 22.58 -37.90 -53.17
N ASN A 2 21.37 -37.36 -53.08
CA ASN A 2 20.85 -36.55 -51.98
C ASN A 2 20.19 -37.42 -50.91
N GLY A 3 20.61 -37.29 -49.65
CA GLY A 3 19.90 -37.82 -48.49
C GLY A 3 19.02 -36.72 -47.89
N PHE A 4 17.71 -36.83 -48.12
CA PHE A 4 16.68 -35.86 -47.75
C PHE A 4 16.55 -35.68 -46.23
N PHE A 5 16.71 -34.44 -45.76
CA PHE A 5 16.15 -33.97 -44.50
C PHE A 5 14.62 -34.04 -44.59
N LYS A 6 13.97 -34.86 -43.76
CA LYS A 6 12.53 -34.80 -43.56
C LYS A 6 12.22 -33.93 -42.36
N THR A 7 11.72 -32.75 -42.69
CA THR A 7 11.17 -31.71 -41.83
C THR A 7 10.03 -32.26 -40.98
N VAL A 8 10.07 -31.98 -39.69
CA VAL A 8 9.00 -32.23 -38.72
C VAL A 8 7.93 -31.13 -38.87
N PRO A 9 6.67 -31.44 -39.15
CA PRO A 9 5.58 -30.50 -38.93
C PRO A 9 5.03 -30.68 -37.51
N LEU A 10 5.43 -29.76 -36.63
CA LEU A 10 4.81 -29.51 -35.33
C LEU A 10 3.43 -28.89 -35.58
N MET A 11 2.36 -29.69 -35.54
CA MET A 11 0.99 -29.19 -35.64
C MET A 11 0.56 -28.63 -34.28
N LEU A 12 0.65 -27.31 -34.13
CA LEU A 12 -0.01 -26.54 -33.07
C LEU A 12 -1.51 -26.53 -33.34
N ILE A 13 -2.28 -27.36 -32.62
CA ILE A 13 -3.73 -27.21 -32.55
C ILE A 13 -4.03 -26.16 -31.48
N VAL A 14 -4.41 -24.97 -31.93
CA VAL A 14 -4.91 -23.89 -31.09
C VAL A 14 -6.34 -24.21 -30.65
N ILE A 15 -6.53 -24.19 -29.33
CA ILE A 15 -7.78 -24.35 -28.62
C ILE A 15 -8.67 -23.14 -28.91
N GLY A 16 -9.82 -23.37 -29.55
CA GLY A 16 -10.82 -22.35 -29.85
C GLY A 16 -12.20 -22.71 -29.30
N THR A 17 -12.30 -23.02 -28.00
CA THR A 17 -13.62 -23.01 -27.33
C THR A 17 -13.87 -21.59 -26.84
N GLY A 18 -14.34 -20.74 -27.75
CA GLY A 18 -14.90 -19.45 -27.39
C GLY A 18 -16.06 -19.65 -26.43
N CYS A 19 -16.15 -18.78 -25.42
CA CYS A 19 -17.34 -18.66 -24.59
C CYS A 19 -18.57 -18.55 -25.51
N ASN A 20 -19.54 -19.45 -25.34
CA ASN A 20 -20.85 -19.30 -25.95
C ASN A 20 -21.35 -17.90 -25.59
N SER A 21 -21.44 -17.05 -26.61
CA SER A 21 -22.09 -15.76 -26.52
C SER A 21 -23.46 -15.98 -25.87
N LEU A 22 -23.74 -15.20 -24.82
CA LEU A 22 -25.11 -15.04 -24.34
C LEU A 22 -26.01 -14.81 -25.57
N PRO A 23 -27.20 -15.44 -25.64
CA PRO A 23 -28.13 -15.16 -26.71
C PRO A 23 -28.40 -13.66 -26.74
N GLU A 24 -28.58 -13.09 -27.95
CA GLU A 24 -28.99 -11.70 -28.15
C GLU A 24 -30.39 -11.50 -27.54
N GLY A 25 -30.43 -11.29 -26.24
CA GLY A 25 -31.59 -10.83 -25.50
C GLY A 25 -31.45 -9.32 -25.33
N GLN A 26 -32.51 -8.57 -25.66
CA GLN A 26 -32.61 -7.19 -25.21
C GLN A 26 -32.46 -7.18 -23.68
N PRO A 27 -31.53 -6.38 -23.12
CA PRO A 27 -31.51 -6.20 -21.68
C PRO A 27 -32.89 -5.70 -21.26
N PRO A 28 -33.47 -6.24 -20.16
CA PRO A 28 -34.79 -5.81 -19.71
C PRO A 28 -34.79 -4.30 -19.50
N GLU A 29 -35.82 -3.63 -20.02
CA GLU A 29 -36.03 -2.20 -19.79
C GLU A 29 -36.24 -1.97 -18.29
N GLY A 30 -35.18 -1.54 -17.62
CA GLY A 30 -35.18 -1.15 -16.23
C GLY A 30 -34.26 0.05 -16.07
N THR A 31 -34.59 0.94 -15.13
CA THR A 31 -33.72 2.06 -14.77
C THR A 31 -32.35 1.51 -14.41
N ILE A 32 -31.33 1.84 -15.21
CA ILE A 32 -29.93 1.62 -14.82
C ILE A 32 -29.72 2.52 -13.60
N VAL A 33 -29.71 1.91 -12.42
CA VAL A 33 -29.34 2.62 -11.20
C VAL A 33 -27.84 2.85 -11.29
N GLU A 34 -27.43 4.03 -11.75
CA GLU A 34 -26.06 4.48 -11.56
C GLU A 34 -25.79 4.46 -10.07
N GLN A 35 -24.93 3.54 -9.63
CA GLN A 35 -24.44 3.55 -8.26
C GLN A 35 -23.78 4.90 -8.03
N TYR A 36 -24.39 5.72 -7.16
CA TYR A 36 -23.78 6.93 -6.66
C TYR A 36 -22.56 6.53 -5.84
N ASN A 37 -21.42 6.36 -6.52
CA ASN A 37 -20.15 6.02 -5.92
C ASN A 37 -19.67 7.25 -5.14
N GLN A 38 -20.01 7.31 -3.86
CA GLN A 38 -19.30 8.22 -2.96
C GLN A 38 -17.80 7.86 -3.02
N PRO A 39 -16.90 8.85 -3.02
CA PRO A 39 -15.48 8.56 -3.04
C PRO A 39 -15.13 7.68 -1.83
N GLU A 40 -14.54 6.52 -2.11
CA GLU A 40 -14.23 5.52 -1.08
C GLU A 40 -13.29 6.14 -0.05
N ARG A 41 -13.70 6.10 1.23
CA ARG A 41 -12.93 6.66 2.34
C ARG A 41 -12.24 5.54 3.08
N TYR A 42 -10.92 5.60 3.16
CA TYR A 42 -10.10 4.53 3.73
C TYR A 42 -9.72 4.83 5.18
N SER A 43 -9.68 3.80 6.02
CA SER A 43 -8.89 3.88 7.26
C SER A 43 -7.39 3.97 6.92
N PRO A 44 -6.53 4.46 7.83
CA PRO A 44 -5.07 4.52 7.63
C PRO A 44 -4.47 3.20 7.12
N LYS A 45 -4.86 2.06 7.71
CA LYS A 45 -4.37 0.74 7.30
C LYS A 45 -4.87 0.35 5.92
N GLN A 46 -6.15 0.58 5.62
CA GLN A 46 -6.70 0.30 4.30
C GLN A 46 -6.06 1.18 3.23
N ALA A 47 -5.78 2.45 3.53
CA ALA A 47 -5.12 3.36 2.61
C ALA A 47 -3.71 2.87 2.26
N VAL A 48 -2.92 2.44 3.25
CA VAL A 48 -1.57 1.87 3.01
C VAL A 48 -1.68 0.61 2.15
N ASN A 49 -2.61 -0.30 2.47
CA ASN A 49 -2.81 -1.53 1.69
C ASN A 49 -3.22 -1.23 0.25
N GLN A 50 -4.18 -0.32 0.05
CA GLN A 50 -4.66 0.06 -1.28
C GLN A 50 -3.54 0.70 -2.10
N MET A 51 -2.75 1.57 -1.48
CA MET A 51 -1.62 2.22 -2.12
C MET A 51 -0.50 1.21 -2.45
N LEU A 52 -0.23 0.25 -1.56
CA LEU A 52 0.71 -0.85 -1.78
C LEU A 52 0.28 -1.76 -2.92
N THR A 53 -1.00 -2.18 -2.94
CA THR A 53 -1.56 -2.98 -4.04
C THR A 53 -1.48 -2.20 -5.35
N SER A 54 -1.86 -0.92 -5.34
CA SER A 54 -1.81 -0.05 -6.51
C SER A 54 -0.40 0.05 -7.10
N ILE A 55 0.61 0.35 -6.29
CA ILE A 55 1.98 0.52 -6.79
C ILE A 55 2.57 -0.82 -7.26
N THR A 56 2.29 -1.92 -6.57
CA THR A 56 2.84 -3.26 -6.92
C THR A 56 2.14 -3.92 -8.10
N THR A 57 1.01 -3.38 -8.56
CA THR A 57 0.24 -3.92 -9.71
C THR A 57 0.22 -2.99 -10.92
N ARG A 58 0.44 -1.68 -10.74
CA ARG A 58 0.33 -0.68 -11.82
C ARG A 58 1.61 0.13 -12.08
N CYS A 59 2.61 0.09 -11.20
CA CYS A 59 3.87 0.81 -11.41
C CYS A 59 4.89 -0.12 -12.07
N GLU A 60 5.01 -0.07 -13.40
CA GLU A 60 5.88 -0.95 -14.19
C GLU A 60 7.31 -1.12 -13.62
N PRO A 61 8.05 -0.05 -13.25
CA PRO A 61 9.37 -0.22 -12.63
C PRO A 61 9.35 -1.11 -11.38
N VAL A 62 8.31 -0.97 -10.54
CA VAL A 62 8.15 -1.72 -9.29
C VAL A 62 7.72 -3.16 -9.57
N ILE A 63 6.86 -3.38 -10.57
CA ILE A 63 6.43 -4.71 -11.02
C ILE A 63 7.63 -5.51 -11.56
N LEU A 64 8.50 -4.84 -12.33
CA LEU A 64 9.68 -5.44 -12.96
C LEU A 64 10.89 -5.54 -12.01
N ALA A 65 10.77 -5.08 -10.76
CA ALA A 65 11.81 -5.18 -9.75
C ALA A 65 11.98 -6.65 -9.31
N GLY A 66 12.67 -7.43 -10.15
CA GLY A 66 13.05 -8.82 -9.87
C GLY A 66 14.49 -8.91 -9.36
N ALA A 67 15.45 -9.02 -10.30
CA ALA A 67 16.88 -9.13 -9.97
C ALA A 67 17.53 -7.80 -9.53
N TYR A 68 16.91 -6.66 -9.85
CA TYR A 68 17.43 -5.33 -9.57
C TYR A 68 16.46 -4.57 -8.67
N VAL A 69 16.89 -4.35 -7.42
CA VAL A 69 16.14 -3.55 -6.45
C VAL A 69 16.28 -2.07 -6.79
N LEU A 70 15.16 -1.37 -6.98
CA LEU A 70 15.18 0.04 -7.37
C LEU A 70 15.73 0.93 -6.27
N THR A 71 16.65 1.85 -6.61
CA THR A 71 17.15 2.84 -5.65
C THR A 71 16.24 4.04 -5.60
N VAL A 72 15.60 4.27 -4.45
CA VAL A 72 14.55 5.27 -4.27
C VAL A 72 14.95 6.30 -3.21
N LYS A 73 14.82 7.59 -3.56
CA LYS A 73 14.82 8.71 -2.61
C LYS A 73 13.40 8.97 -2.11
N LYS A 74 13.23 9.09 -0.79
CA LYS A 74 11.96 9.49 -0.17
C LYS A 74 11.83 11.01 -0.18
N ASP A 75 10.74 11.54 -0.75
CA ASP A 75 10.38 12.96 -0.68
C ASP A 75 8.96 13.08 -0.11
N PHE A 76 8.86 12.93 1.21
CA PHE A 76 7.57 12.90 1.90
C PHE A 76 7.31 14.24 2.58
N LYS A 77 6.13 14.81 2.28
CA LYS A 77 5.66 16.06 2.85
C LYS A 77 4.24 15.87 3.37
N ALA A 78 4.01 16.40 4.55
CA ALA A 78 2.69 16.44 5.18
C ALA A 78 2.57 17.76 5.93
N GLU A 79 1.34 18.21 6.13
CA GLU A 79 1.06 19.40 6.96
C GLU A 79 1.39 19.13 8.43
N ARG A 80 1.17 17.89 8.91
CA ARG A 80 1.61 17.45 10.24
C ARG A 80 2.64 16.32 10.11
N ASN A 81 3.77 16.44 10.80
CA ASN A 81 4.89 15.50 10.69
C ASN A 81 4.48 14.06 11.00
N GLU A 82 3.52 13.85 11.90
CA GLU A 82 3.04 12.52 12.29
C GLU A 82 2.31 11.79 11.15
N GLU A 83 1.78 12.51 10.16
CA GLU A 83 1.08 11.93 9.02
C GLU A 83 2.04 11.25 8.04
N ASN A 84 3.32 11.65 8.03
CA ASN A 84 4.37 11.01 7.24
C ASN A 84 4.56 9.52 7.60
N ARG A 85 3.99 9.06 8.72
CA ARG A 85 3.95 7.62 9.05
C ARG A 85 3.23 6.78 7.99
N LEU A 86 2.27 7.33 7.24
CA LEU A 86 1.58 6.62 6.16
C LEU A 86 2.53 6.25 5.01
N PRO A 87 3.18 7.22 4.35
CA PRO A 87 4.13 6.91 3.29
C PRO A 87 5.37 6.18 3.79
N ASP A 88 5.79 6.38 5.06
CA ASP A 88 6.86 5.58 5.66
C ASP A 88 6.50 4.10 5.81
N GLN A 89 5.27 3.79 6.25
CA GLN A 89 4.79 2.39 6.34
C GLN A 89 4.76 1.72 4.96
N LEU A 90 4.26 2.42 3.95
CA LEU A 90 4.25 1.91 2.58
C LEU A 90 5.68 1.67 2.05
N ALA A 91 6.59 2.61 2.27
CA ALA A 91 8.00 2.44 1.86
C ALA A 91 8.66 1.25 2.56
N ALA A 92 8.35 1.02 3.84
CA ALA A 92 8.86 -0.13 4.59
C ALA A 92 8.36 -1.46 4.00
N GLU A 93 7.07 -1.56 3.64
CA GLU A 93 6.53 -2.76 2.98
C GLU A 93 7.16 -2.99 1.61
N LEU A 94 7.39 -1.95 0.80
CA LEU A 94 8.10 -2.07 -0.49
C LEU A 94 9.55 -2.55 -0.33
N VAL A 95 10.25 -2.11 0.71
CA VAL A 95 11.60 -2.61 1.05
C VAL A 95 11.54 -4.08 1.46
N LYS A 96 10.55 -4.46 2.28
CA LYS A 96 10.35 -5.85 2.72
C LYS A 96 10.05 -6.78 1.54
N MET A 97 9.31 -6.31 0.55
CA MET A 97 9.06 -7.00 -0.72
C MET A 97 10.29 -7.04 -1.65
N LYS A 98 11.41 -6.40 -1.28
CA LYS A 98 12.63 -6.24 -2.08
C LYS A 98 12.40 -5.52 -3.42
N SER A 99 11.32 -4.75 -3.54
CA SER A 99 11.05 -3.97 -4.76
C SER A 99 11.88 -2.69 -4.82
N ILE A 100 12.15 -2.10 -3.65
CA ILE A 100 12.94 -0.87 -3.53
C ILE A 100 13.99 -0.96 -2.42
N ARG A 101 15.01 -0.12 -2.52
CA ARG A 101 15.96 0.23 -1.45
C ARG A 101 15.91 1.74 -1.26
N THR A 102 15.88 2.19 0.00
CA THR A 102 15.78 3.63 0.30
C THR A 102 17.15 4.21 0.63
N MET A 103 17.44 5.40 0.11
CA MET A 103 18.74 6.08 0.29
C MET A 103 19.10 6.41 1.75
N ASN A 104 18.12 6.49 2.66
CA ASN A 104 18.39 6.80 4.06
C ASN A 104 19.34 5.79 4.73
N LEU A 105 19.53 4.61 4.11
CA LEU A 105 20.46 3.58 4.57
C LEU A 105 21.90 3.78 4.06
N PHE A 106 22.11 4.53 2.96
CA PHE A 106 23.42 4.71 2.31
C PHE A 106 23.56 6.12 1.73
N PRO A 107 24.20 7.07 2.44
CA PRO A 107 24.27 8.48 2.04
C PRO A 107 24.94 8.73 0.68
N ASP A 108 25.81 7.82 0.23
CA ASP A 108 26.57 7.96 -1.03
C ASP A 108 25.94 7.22 -2.22
N ALA A 109 24.78 6.56 -2.04
CA ALA A 109 24.14 5.80 -3.11
C ALA A 109 23.45 6.74 -4.11
N LYS A 110 23.79 6.65 -5.41
CA LYS A 110 23.00 7.31 -6.46
C LYS A 110 21.59 6.73 -6.49
N TYR A 111 20.57 7.59 -6.58
CA TYR A 111 19.17 7.17 -6.73
C TYR A 111 18.71 7.33 -8.17
N ASP A 112 17.91 6.36 -8.60
CA ASP A 112 17.33 6.34 -9.94
C ASP A 112 15.87 6.83 -9.92
N TRP A 113 15.25 6.80 -8.74
CA TRP A 113 13.83 7.05 -8.56
C TRP A 113 13.55 7.92 -7.33
N VAL A 114 12.44 8.65 -7.37
CA VAL A 114 11.90 9.43 -6.26
C VAL A 114 10.50 8.93 -5.96
N LEU A 115 10.27 8.52 -4.70
CA LEU A 115 8.94 8.25 -4.17
C LEU A 115 8.49 9.49 -3.42
N LYS A 116 7.58 10.23 -4.04
CA LYS A 116 7.07 11.51 -3.52
C LYS A 116 5.71 11.30 -2.88
N SER A 117 5.55 11.82 -1.67
CA SER A 117 4.27 11.80 -0.93
C SER A 117 3.84 13.21 -0.57
N THR A 118 2.57 13.51 -0.70
CA THR A 118 1.95 14.74 -0.21
C THR A 118 0.68 14.39 0.56
N ILE A 119 0.59 14.85 1.81
CA ILE A 119 -0.61 14.73 2.64
C ILE A 119 -1.09 16.13 2.99
N THR A 120 -2.38 16.37 2.71
CA THR A 120 -3.06 17.65 2.95
C THR A 120 -4.39 17.39 3.66
N HIS A 121 -4.91 18.37 4.39
CA HIS A 121 -6.25 18.25 4.97
C HIS A 121 -7.31 18.59 3.92
N GLY A 122 -8.35 17.76 3.83
CA GLY A 122 -9.50 18.05 2.99
C GLY A 122 -10.44 19.06 3.67
N ASP A 123 -11.08 19.91 2.87
CA ASP A 123 -12.14 20.82 3.33
C ASP A 123 -13.45 20.04 3.59
N SER A 124 -13.50 19.27 4.68
CA SER A 124 -14.72 18.58 5.08
C SER A 124 -15.66 19.52 5.84
N GLY A 125 -16.48 20.26 5.10
CA GLY A 125 -17.56 21.11 5.64
C GLY A 125 -18.71 20.34 6.34
N VAL A 126 -18.60 19.01 6.48
CA VAL A 126 -19.62 18.16 7.10
C VAL A 126 -18.97 17.16 8.05
N SER A 127 -19.26 17.33 9.34
CA SER A 127 -19.13 16.34 10.41
C SER A 127 -17.73 15.96 10.89
N GLY A 128 -17.08 16.82 11.69
CA GLY A 128 -16.24 16.48 12.86
C GLY A 128 -15.14 15.40 12.74
N LEU A 129 -14.83 14.96 11.53
CA LEU A 129 -13.87 13.95 11.15
C LEU A 129 -12.91 14.64 10.20
N GLY A 130 -11.67 14.86 10.63
CA GLY A 130 -10.66 15.33 9.71
C GLY A 130 -10.48 14.29 8.61
N GLU A 131 -10.47 14.77 7.37
CA GLU A 131 -10.15 13.97 6.20
C GLU A 131 -8.76 14.37 5.73
N LEU A 132 -7.93 13.36 5.46
CA LEU A 132 -6.62 13.57 4.86
C LEU A 132 -6.71 13.16 3.39
N VAL A 133 -6.18 14.01 2.54
CA VAL A 133 -5.97 13.73 1.13
C VAL A 133 -4.51 13.31 0.98
N TRP A 134 -4.29 12.02 0.70
CA TRP A 134 -2.95 11.45 0.53
C TRP A 134 -2.69 11.15 -0.95
N GLU A 135 -1.70 11.82 -1.51
CA GLU A 135 -1.23 11.64 -2.88
C GLU A 135 0.20 11.09 -2.90
N MET A 136 0.44 10.08 -3.73
CA MET A 136 1.75 9.45 -3.94
C MET A 136 2.13 9.48 -5.41
N LYS A 137 3.42 9.65 -5.70
CA LYS A 137 4.00 9.61 -7.05
C LYS A 137 5.29 8.80 -7.07
N PHE A 138 5.48 8.04 -8.13
CA PHE A 138 6.75 7.39 -8.45
C PHE A 138 7.36 8.06 -9.68
N ILE A 139 8.53 8.67 -9.51
CA ILE A 139 9.13 9.59 -10.49
C ILE A 139 10.54 9.10 -10.82
N SER A 140 10.88 9.02 -12.10
CA SER A 140 12.25 8.74 -12.54
C SER A 140 13.13 9.98 -12.33
N HIS A 141 14.31 9.78 -11.74
CA HIS A 141 15.28 10.85 -11.55
C HIS A 141 15.94 11.26 -12.87
N LEU A 142 16.03 10.34 -13.83
CA LEU A 142 16.72 10.55 -15.10
C LEU A 142 15.99 11.54 -16.02
N ASP A 143 14.67 11.39 -16.14
CA ASP A 143 13.84 12.14 -17.10
C ASP A 143 12.72 12.96 -16.42
N GLY A 144 12.56 12.84 -15.10
CA GLY A 144 11.51 13.53 -14.34
C GLY A 144 10.09 13.01 -14.59
N LYS A 145 9.92 11.92 -15.35
CA LYS A 145 8.61 11.40 -15.71
C LYS A 145 7.94 10.72 -14.52
N VAL A 146 6.63 10.92 -14.39
CA VAL A 146 5.78 10.20 -13.42
C VAL A 146 5.37 8.87 -14.04
N TYR A 147 5.78 7.77 -13.43
CA TYR A 147 5.45 6.40 -13.87
C TYR A 147 4.22 5.85 -13.16
N TRP A 148 3.89 6.40 -11.99
CA TRP A 148 2.72 6.01 -11.24
C TRP A 148 2.30 7.16 -10.32
N GLN A 149 0.99 7.35 -10.17
CA GLN A 149 0.38 8.31 -9.28
C GLN A 149 -0.94 7.76 -8.77
N GLU A 150 -1.20 7.98 -7.48
CA GLU A 150 -2.44 7.59 -6.83
C GLU A 150 -2.82 8.61 -5.77
N LYS A 151 -4.12 8.83 -5.58
CA LYS A 151 -4.68 9.78 -4.61
C LYS A 151 -5.82 9.11 -3.86
N LEU A 152 -5.75 9.08 -2.53
CA LEU A 152 -6.74 8.47 -1.65
C LEU A 152 -7.26 9.46 -0.60
N ILE A 153 -8.49 9.25 -0.14
CA ILE A 153 -9.06 9.96 1.01
C ILE A 153 -8.96 9.06 2.25
N VAL A 154 -8.33 9.56 3.30
CA VAL A 154 -8.04 8.82 4.53
C VAL A 154 -8.78 9.45 5.72
N GLN A 155 -9.49 8.64 6.49
CA GLN A 155 -10.21 9.09 7.68
C GLN A 155 -9.25 9.25 8.88
N GLU A 156 -9.20 10.44 9.49
CA GLU A 156 -8.28 10.74 10.59
C GLU A 156 -8.61 9.99 11.90
N LYS A 157 -9.89 9.60 12.11
CA LYS A 157 -10.37 9.04 13.39
C LYS A 157 -9.55 7.87 13.92
N SER A 158 -8.95 7.07 13.03
CA SER A 158 -8.16 5.88 13.39
C SER A 158 -6.70 6.20 13.75
N MET A 159 -6.23 7.44 13.59
CA MET A 159 -4.85 7.79 13.88
C MET A 159 -4.52 7.96 15.37
N LYS A 160 -5.51 8.34 16.19
CA LYS A 160 -5.35 8.62 17.63
C LYS A 160 -5.36 7.37 18.50
N ASP A 161 -6.03 6.29 18.08
CA ASP A 161 -6.17 5.06 18.86
C ASP A 161 -4.87 4.25 19.04
N SER A 162 -3.83 4.53 18.26
CA SER A 162 -2.53 3.86 18.40
C SER A 162 -1.67 4.40 19.55
N ARG A 163 -2.09 5.49 20.23
CA ARG A 163 -1.36 6.09 21.36
C ARG A 163 -1.86 5.66 22.74
N GLY A 164 -2.90 4.83 22.83
CA GLY A 164 -3.56 4.51 24.11
C GLY A 164 -3.30 3.14 24.73
N LYS A 165 -2.32 2.35 24.26
CA LYS A 165 -2.14 0.94 24.70
C LYS A 165 -0.75 0.57 25.22
N ASN A 166 -0.01 1.53 25.77
CA ASN A 166 1.26 1.27 26.46
C ASN A 166 1.31 1.91 27.86
N GLU A 167 0.19 1.92 28.58
CA GLU A 167 0.18 2.29 30.00
C GLU A 167 -0.29 1.12 30.86
N THR A 168 0.68 0.61 31.63
CA THR A 168 0.52 0.11 33.01
C THR A 168 -0.07 -1.29 33.22
N HIS A 169 0.82 -2.30 33.25
CA HIS A 169 0.70 -3.41 34.19
C HIS A 169 2.09 -3.84 34.68
N ILE A 170 2.78 -2.96 35.42
CA ILE A 170 3.75 -3.41 36.41
C ILE A 170 2.97 -3.56 37.71
N VAL A 171 2.51 -4.77 37.98
CA VAL A 171 1.95 -5.12 39.29
C VAL A 171 3.13 -5.31 40.24
N GLU A 172 3.39 -4.30 41.08
CA GLU A 172 4.19 -4.42 42.30
C GLU A 172 3.65 -5.58 43.15
N ARG A 173 4.41 -6.67 43.27
CA ARG A 173 4.21 -7.64 44.34
C ARG A 173 4.80 -7.07 45.64
N LYS A 174 3.99 -6.35 46.41
CA LYS A 174 4.24 -6.17 47.85
C LYS A 174 4.09 -7.53 48.54
N ARG A 175 5.20 -8.02 49.11
CA ARG A 175 5.19 -9.11 50.10
C ARG A 175 4.82 -8.52 51.45
N ASP A 176 3.56 -8.64 51.84
CA ASP A 176 3.17 -8.59 53.25
C ASP A 176 3.57 -9.91 53.91
N LYS A 177 4.57 -9.87 54.80
CA LYS A 177 4.78 -10.88 55.84
C LYS A 177 4.21 -10.31 57.14
N GLY A 178 2.95 -10.60 57.40
CA GLY A 178 2.33 -10.42 58.71
C GLY A 178 2.44 -11.70 59.55
N GLY A 179 2.61 -11.52 60.86
CA GLY A 179 2.06 -12.46 61.84
C GLY A 179 3.07 -13.33 62.60
N ALA A 180 3.88 -12.70 63.46
CA ALA A 180 4.33 -13.36 64.69
C ALA A 180 3.29 -13.07 65.78
N GLU A 181 2.70 -14.11 66.35
CA GLU A 181 2.38 -14.29 67.78
C GLU A 181 1.31 -15.40 67.94
N LYS A 182 1.75 -16.56 68.46
CA LYS A 182 0.91 -17.42 69.30
C LYS A 182 1.76 -17.86 70.48
N LYS A 183 1.36 -17.43 71.67
CA LYS A 183 1.84 -17.86 72.99
C LYS A 183 1.25 -19.22 73.36
N LEU A 184 1.94 -19.86 74.32
CA LEU A 184 1.50 -20.76 75.41
C LEU A 184 2.07 -22.19 75.31
N PRO A 185 2.40 -22.85 76.43
CA PRO A 185 2.87 -22.37 77.75
C PRO A 185 4.40 -22.42 77.91
#